data_AF-A0A954KTP8-F1
#
_entry.id   AF-A0A954KTP8-F1
#
_cell.length_a   1.000
_cell.length_b   1.000
_cell.length_c   1.000
_cell.angle_alpha   90.00
_cell.angle_beta   90.00
_cell.angle_gamma   90.00
#
_symmetry.space_group_name_H-M   'P 1'
#
loop_
_entity.id
_entity.type
_entity.pdbx_description
1 polymer ?
#
loop_
_entity_poly.entity_id
_entity_poly.type
_entity_poly.pdbx_seq_one_letter_code
_entity_poly.pdbx_strand_id
1 'polypeptide(L)'
;VFAIVYNLVRQVMLEAASRQNVDVQRISFIDALRWLQTAAPGETLCTLVVNPHRPNRIEPRVRKRRPKSYPLMTAPRRQLQKKLAQQ
;
A
#
# COMPACT_ATOMS: atom_id res chain seq x y z
N VAL A 1 5.29 5.24 -20.61
CA VAL A 1 3.83 4.99 -20.40
C VAL A 1 3.51 4.64 -18.94
N PHE A 2 4.13 3.60 -18.34
CA PHE A 2 3.85 3.21 -16.93
C PHE A 2 3.97 4.34 -15.91
N ALA A 3 5.01 5.18 -15.99
CA ALA A 3 5.21 6.28 -15.05
C ALA A 3 4.10 7.34 -15.11
N ILE A 4 3.54 7.60 -16.31
CA ILE A 4 2.47 8.61 -16.48
C ILE A 4 1.20 8.14 -15.78
N VAL A 5 0.77 6.91 -16.05
CA VAL A 5 -0.42 6.33 -15.42
C VAL A 5 -0.24 6.25 -13.89
N TYR A 6 0.93 5.80 -13.43
CA TYR A 6 1.22 5.75 -12.00
C TYR A 6 1.14 7.13 -11.33
N ASN A 7 1.71 8.15 -11.97
CA ASN A 7 1.67 9.52 -11.47
C ASN A 7 0.24 10.07 -11.44
N LEU A 8 -0.60 9.77 -12.44
CA LEU A 8 -2.01 10.16 -12.45
C LEU A 8 -2.78 9.52 -11.30
N VAL A 9 -2.64 8.21 -11.11
CA VAL A 9 -3.26 7.53 -9.95
C VAL A 9 -2.77 8.14 -8.64
N ARG A 10 -1.48 8.50 -8.54
CA ARG A 10 -0.93 9.12 -7.34
C ARG A 10 -1.50 10.52 -7.08
N GLN A 11 -1.76 11.32 -8.13
CA GLN A 11 -2.44 12.61 -7.99
C GLN A 11 -3.87 12.43 -7.47
N VAL A 12 -4.63 11.47 -8.01
CA VAL A 12 -5.98 11.13 -7.51
C VAL A 12 -5.93 10.71 -6.04
N MET A 13 -4.95 9.88 -5.65
CA MET A 13 -4.78 9.48 -4.25
C MET A 13 -4.46 10.66 -3.33
N LEU A 14 -3.63 11.62 -3.78
CA LEU A 14 -3.29 12.83 -3.03
C LEU A 14 -4.52 13.71 -2.80
N GLU A 15 -5.32 13.90 -3.86
CA GLU A 15 -6.56 14.67 -3.77
C GLU A 15 -7.59 14.02 -2.84
N ALA A 16 -7.80 12.71 -2.98
CA ALA A 16 -8.69 11.96 -2.09
C ALA A 16 -8.25 12.05 -0.63
N ALA A 17 -6.95 11.91 -0.36
CA ALA A 17 -6.37 12.02 0.97
C ALA A 17 -6.61 13.40 1.60
N SER A 18 -6.41 14.47 0.82
CA SER A 18 -6.69 15.84 1.26
C SER A 18 -8.17 16.06 1.55
N ARG A 19 -9.08 15.56 0.69
CA ARG A 19 -10.53 15.72 0.87
C ARG A 19 -11.07 14.94 2.07
N GLN A 20 -10.53 13.74 2.31
CA GLN A 20 -10.98 12.85 3.39
C GLN A 20 -10.21 13.03 4.71
N ASN A 21 -9.20 13.91 4.74
CA ASN A 21 -8.32 14.15 5.88
C ASN A 21 -7.67 12.87 6.44
N VAL A 22 -7.10 12.06 5.54
CA VAL A 22 -6.38 10.83 5.89
C VAL A 22 -5.01 10.80 5.23
N ASP A 23 -4.08 10.00 5.78
CA ASP A 23 -2.78 9.78 5.13
C ASP A 23 -2.96 9.14 3.74
N VAL A 24 -2.22 9.63 2.75
CA VAL A 24 -2.20 9.12 1.36
C VAL A 24 -1.94 7.63 1.28
N GLN A 25 -1.10 7.09 2.16
CA GLN A 25 -0.78 5.65 2.22
C GLN A 25 -2.01 4.81 2.59
N ARG A 26 -3.04 5.43 3.16
CA ARG A 26 -4.29 4.76 3.50
C ARG A 26 -5.31 4.78 2.36
N ILE A 27 -5.17 5.64 1.35
CA ILE A 27 -6.07 5.62 0.20
C ILE A 27 -5.85 4.34 -0.62
N SER A 28 -6.93 3.70 -1.04
CA SER A 28 -6.87 2.50 -1.88
C SER A 28 -6.38 2.82 -3.30
N PHE A 29 -5.25 2.23 -3.68
CA PHE A 29 -4.71 2.38 -5.05
C PHE A 29 -5.67 1.86 -6.12
N ILE A 30 -6.26 0.68 -5.91
CA ILE A 30 -7.16 0.08 -6.91
C ILE A 30 -8.43 0.90 -7.09
N ASP A 31 -8.88 1.57 -6.03
CA ASP A 31 -10.08 2.39 -6.07
C ASP A 31 -9.82 3.71 -6.82
N ALA A 32 -8.68 4.35 -6.55
CA ALA A 32 -8.22 5.51 -7.32
C ALA A 32 -8.04 5.18 -8.81
N LEU A 33 -7.48 4.00 -9.13
CA LEU A 33 -7.34 3.54 -10.51
C LEU A 33 -8.71 3.30 -11.18
N ARG A 34 -9.65 2.65 -10.50
CA ARG A 34 -11.00 2.40 -11.02
C ARG A 34 -11.75 3.70 -11.29
N TRP A 35 -11.68 4.64 -10.36
CA TRP A 35 -12.26 5.97 -10.57
C TRP A 35 -11.64 6.66 -11.78
N LEU A 36 -10.31 6.68 -11.89
CA LEU A 36 -9.60 7.30 -13.02
C LEU A 36 -9.96 6.66 -14.38
N GLN A 37 -10.32 5.38 -14.40
CA GLN A 37 -10.72 4.67 -15.61
C GLN A 37 -12.15 5.00 -16.08
N THR A 38 -13.03 5.41 -15.17
CA THR A 38 -14.46 5.64 -15.48
C THR A 38 -14.86 7.11 -15.40
N ALA A 39 -14.03 7.97 -14.81
CA ALA A 39 -14.33 9.37 -14.62
C ALA A 39 -14.41 10.13 -15.95
N ALA A 40 -15.42 10.99 -16.07
CA ALA A 40 -15.50 11.95 -17.16
C ALA A 40 -14.59 13.18 -16.87
N PRO A 41 -14.11 13.89 -17.90
CA PRO A 41 -13.39 15.15 -17.70
C PRO A 41 -14.22 16.14 -16.88
N GLY A 42 -13.66 16.67 -15.80
CA GLY A 42 -14.34 17.62 -14.91
C GLY A 42 -15.23 17.00 -13.83
N GLU A 43 -15.34 15.67 -13.79
CA GLU A 43 -16.10 14.97 -12.74
C GLU A 43 -15.43 15.15 -11.37
N THR A 44 -16.25 15.39 -10.35
CA THR A 44 -15.76 15.52 -8.98
C THR A 44 -15.35 14.19 -8.40
N LEU A 45 -14.16 14.12 -7.79
CA LEU A 45 -13.68 12.92 -7.11
C LEU A 45 -14.62 12.49 -5.98
N CYS A 46 -15.06 11.24 -6.05
CA CYS A 46 -15.91 10.61 -5.03
C CYS A 46 -15.09 10.17 -3.80
N THR A 47 -15.78 9.75 -2.74
CA THR A 47 -15.13 9.21 -1.54
C THR A 47 -14.53 7.84 -1.83
N LEU A 48 -13.21 7.80 -1.98
CA LEU A 48 -12.45 6.56 -2.15
C LEU A 48 -12.32 5.75 -0.86
N VAL A 49 -12.15 4.44 -1.01
CA VAL A 49 -11.93 3.50 0.10
C VAL A 49 -10.65 3.83 0.86
N VAL A 50 -10.78 3.99 2.19
CA VAL A 50 -9.66 4.15 3.12
C VAL A 50 -9.31 2.80 3.74
N ASN A 51 -8.09 2.35 3.50
CA ASN A 51 -7.55 1.14 4.11
C ASN A 51 -7.41 1.31 5.64
N PRO A 52 -7.81 0.29 6.41
CA PRO A 52 -7.63 0.31 7.86
C PRO A 52 -6.14 0.29 8.22
N HIS A 53 -5.78 1.03 9.26
CA HIS A 53 -4.42 1.03 9.80
C HIS A 53 -4.13 -0.34 10.46
N ARG A 54 -3.10 -1.06 9.99
CA ARG A 54 -2.73 -2.41 10.45
C ARG A 54 -1.24 -2.48 10.84
N PRO A 55 -0.82 -1.82 11.92
CA PRO A 55 0.59 -1.66 12.27
C PRO A 55 1.31 -2.97 12.62
N ASN A 56 0.57 -3.98 13.09
CA ASN A 56 1.15 -5.25 13.55
C ASN A 56 1.19 -6.34 12.47
N ARG A 57 0.91 -6.01 11.19
CA ARG A 57 0.93 -6.97 10.08
C ARG A 57 2.31 -7.03 9.42
N ILE A 58 3.34 -7.24 10.22
CA ILE A 58 4.73 -7.29 9.78
C ILE A 58 5.20 -8.75 9.82
N GLU A 59 5.77 -9.24 8.72
CA GLU A 59 6.32 -10.59 8.62
C GLU A 59 7.76 -10.56 8.11
N PRO A 60 8.69 -11.31 8.73
CA PRO A 60 10.05 -11.40 8.24
C PRO A 60 10.10 -12.06 6.88
N ARG A 61 10.80 -11.42 5.95
CA ARG A 61 10.98 -11.87 4.56
C ARG A 61 12.02 -13.00 4.48
N VAL A 62 11.74 -14.13 5.14
CA VAL A 62 12.64 -15.29 5.30
C VAL A 62 11.94 -16.62 4.96
N ARG A 63 12.71 -17.66 4.61
CA ARG A 63 12.20 -19.00 4.27
C ARG A 63 12.75 -20.06 5.19
N LYS A 64 11.97 -21.13 5.43
CA LYS A 64 12.43 -22.23 6.31
C LYS A 64 13.50 -23.13 5.68
N ARG A 65 13.32 -23.57 4.42
CA ARG A 65 14.09 -24.70 3.88
C ARG A 65 14.40 -24.70 2.37
N ARG A 66 13.57 -24.11 1.51
CA ARG A 66 13.80 -24.15 0.04
C ARG A 66 14.66 -22.97 -0.43
N PRO A 67 15.53 -23.13 -1.44
CA PRO A 67 16.24 -22.04 -2.08
C PRO A 67 15.27 -21.22 -2.94
N LYS A 68 15.11 -19.97 -2.57
CA LYS A 68 14.67 -18.84 -3.40
C LYS A 68 15.64 -17.72 -2.98
N SER A 69 15.67 -16.61 -3.71
CA SER A 69 16.47 -15.44 -3.32
C SER A 69 15.88 -14.74 -2.06
N TYR A 70 15.84 -15.45 -0.94
CA TYR A 70 15.34 -15.04 0.36
C TYR A 70 16.20 -15.69 1.45
N PRO A 71 16.59 -14.93 2.50
CA PRO A 71 17.35 -15.49 3.62
C PRO A 71 16.64 -16.65 4.32
N LEU A 72 17.42 -17.52 4.95
CA LEU A 72 16.89 -18.62 5.77
C LEU A 72 16.35 -18.11 7.11
N MET A 73 15.34 -18.79 7.65
CA MET A 73 14.76 -18.52 8.96
C MET A 73 15.65 -19.14 10.05
N THR A 74 16.61 -18.37 10.53
CA THR A 74 17.63 -18.79 11.51
C THR A 74 17.14 -18.75 12.97
N ALA A 75 16.05 -18.03 13.25
CA ALA A 75 15.45 -17.92 14.57
C ALA A 75 13.92 -18.11 14.51
N PRO A 76 13.25 -18.41 15.64
CA PRO A 76 11.79 -18.46 15.70
C PRO A 76 11.15 -17.18 15.15
N ARG A 77 10.10 -17.34 14.32
CA ARG A 77 9.42 -16.22 13.63
C ARG A 77 9.03 -15.08 14.58
N ARG A 78 8.52 -15.39 15.77
CA ARG A 78 8.15 -14.39 16.78
C ARG A 78 9.32 -13.49 17.20
N GLN A 79 10.54 -14.02 17.29
CA GLN A 79 11.73 -13.23 17.64
C GLN A 79 12.13 -12.32 16.48
N LEU A 80 12.06 -12.80 15.24
CA LEU A 80 12.35 -11.99 14.05
C LEU A 80 11.33 -10.87 13.85
N GLN A 81 10.05 -11.12 14.12
CA GLN A 81 9.00 -10.08 14.11
C GLN A 81 9.30 -8.96 15.12
N LYS A 82 9.71 -9.31 16.35
CA LYS A 82 10.13 -8.31 17.35
C LYS A 82 11.33 -7.48 16.90
N LYS A 83 12.34 -8.12 16.29
CA LYS A 83 13.50 -7.41 15.74
C LYS A 83 13.12 -6.42 14.64
N LEU A 84 12.22 -6.81 13.74
CA LEU A 84 11.73 -5.94 12.66
C LEU A 84 10.89 -4.77 13.18
N ALA A 85 10.13 -4.98 14.26
CA ALA A 85 9.35 -3.91 14.88
C ALA A 85 10.21 -2.90 15.66
N GLN A 86 11.50 -3.20 15.91
CA GLN A 86 12.45 -2.33 16.62
C GLN A 86 13.39 -1.57 15.68
N GLN A 87 13.30 -1.81 14.37
CA GLN A 87 14.10 -1.15 13.32
C GLN A 87 13.32 0.03 12.74
#